data_AF-A0A928XJK9-F1
#
_entry.id   AF-A0A928XJK9-F1
#
_cell.length_a   1.000
_cell.length_b   1.000
_cell.length_c   1.000
_cell.angle_alpha   90.00
_cell.angle_beta   90.00
_cell.angle_gamma   90.00
#
_symmetry.space_group_name_H-M   'P 1'
#
loop_
_entity.id
_entity.type
_entity.pdbx_description
1 polymer ?
#
loop_
_entity_poly.entity_id
_entity_poly.type
_entity_poly.pdbx_seq_one_letter_code
_entity_poly.pdbx_strand_id
1 'polypeptide(L)'
;MALFSKPELERVAKFRYSYSVKSESDILLLEDVLFKAKSGDNFDIFLSHRYLDSEYVLGLKTELENFKCSVFIDWIEEPAYNRSQVSRETAEWLRYMIKKCRCLLYAISINSPESKWMPWELGYGDGIHGRVAIVPISDQVTISEYYKGQEYLGLYPYVTKALSRANNDQLWVNETENKYVNFSAWLKGENPTEHMV
;
A
#
# COMPACT_ATOMS: atom_id res chain seq x y z
N MET A 1 -2.89 3.57 -17.70
CA MET A 1 -3.18 3.74 -16.25
C MET A 1 -1.92 4.22 -15.56
N ALA A 2 -2.01 5.04 -14.50
CA ALA A 2 -0.85 5.70 -13.90
C ALA A 2 -0.30 4.99 -12.64
N LEU A 3 1.02 4.86 -12.53
CA LEU A 3 1.73 4.48 -11.30
C LEU A 3 1.83 5.69 -10.35
N PHE A 4 2.29 5.44 -9.12
CA PHE A 4 2.50 6.49 -8.13
C PHE A 4 3.89 7.11 -8.28
N SER A 5 3.97 8.44 -8.38
CA SER A 5 5.25 9.15 -8.49
C SER A 5 5.67 9.79 -7.16
N LYS A 6 6.97 9.77 -6.85
CA LYS A 6 7.50 10.42 -5.64
C LYS A 6 7.06 11.89 -5.49
N PRO A 7 7.13 12.76 -6.52
CA PRO A 7 6.70 14.16 -6.39
C PRO A 7 5.20 14.33 -6.09
N GLU A 8 4.36 13.43 -6.61
CA GLU A 8 2.93 13.40 -6.29
C GLU A 8 2.71 12.99 -4.84
N LEU A 9 3.34 11.88 -4.40
CA LEU A 9 3.21 11.37 -3.04
C LEU A 9 3.73 12.36 -1.99
N GLU A 10 4.85 13.04 -2.24
CA GLU A 10 5.35 14.10 -1.36
C GLU A 10 4.35 15.24 -1.23
N ARG A 11 3.73 15.66 -2.34
CA ARG A 11 2.75 16.75 -2.34
C ARG A 11 1.52 16.37 -1.51
N VAL A 12 1.02 15.15 -1.69
CA VAL A 12 -0.11 14.61 -0.93
C VAL A 12 0.22 14.54 0.55
N ALA A 13 1.39 14.00 0.91
CA ALA A 13 1.87 13.93 2.29
C ALA A 13 1.97 15.34 2.89
N LYS A 14 2.68 16.26 2.22
CA LYS A 14 2.84 17.64 2.68
C LYS A 14 1.48 18.29 2.86
N PHE A 15 0.55 18.19 1.93
CA PHE A 15 -0.78 18.79 2.07
C PHE A 15 -1.53 18.29 3.32
N ARG A 16 -1.57 16.98 3.55
CA ARG A 16 -2.27 16.40 4.71
C ARG A 16 -1.59 16.70 6.05
N TYR A 17 -0.26 16.62 6.10
CA TYR A 17 0.50 16.78 7.34
C TYR A 17 0.94 18.23 7.64
N SER A 18 1.01 19.12 6.65
CA SER A 18 1.31 20.56 6.84
C SER A 18 0.07 21.35 7.26
N TYR A 19 -1.13 20.97 6.77
CA TYR A 19 -2.40 21.54 7.25
C TYR A 19 -2.87 20.93 8.57
N SER A 20 -2.11 20.01 9.16
CA SER A 20 -2.33 19.50 10.52
C SER A 20 -2.05 20.54 11.63
N VAL A 21 -2.21 21.84 11.34
CA VAL A 21 -2.64 22.82 12.34
C VAL A 21 -4.11 22.53 12.64
N LYS A 22 -4.31 21.55 13.54
CA LYS A 22 -5.54 21.15 14.26
C LYS A 22 -6.83 21.85 13.84
N SER A 23 -7.49 21.37 12.77
CA SER A 23 -8.93 21.51 12.64
C SER A 23 -9.63 20.40 13.46
N GLU A 24 -10.78 20.69 14.03
CA GLU A 24 -11.55 19.78 14.89
C GLU A 24 -11.96 18.49 14.14
N SER A 25 -12.23 18.60 12.84
CA SER A 25 -12.51 17.49 11.93
C SER A 25 -11.32 16.57 11.68
N ASP A 26 -10.10 17.11 11.58
CA ASP A 26 -8.89 16.31 11.35
C ASP A 26 -8.46 15.57 12.61
N ILE A 27 -8.68 16.19 13.78
CA ILE A 27 -8.52 15.52 15.09
C ILE A 27 -9.50 14.35 15.18
N LEU A 28 -10.77 14.55 14.82
CA LEU A 28 -11.76 13.47 14.81
C LEU A 28 -11.37 12.33 13.86
N LEU A 29 -10.80 12.64 12.69
CA LEU A 29 -10.37 11.63 11.72
C LEU A 29 -9.15 10.86 12.23
N LEU A 30 -8.18 11.56 12.82
CA LEU A 30 -7.01 10.92 13.44
C LEU A 30 -7.43 10.08 14.65
N GLU A 31 -8.35 10.58 15.48
CA GLU A 31 -8.91 9.86 16.61
C GLU A 31 -9.71 8.64 16.15
N ASP A 32 -10.51 8.72 15.08
CA ASP A 32 -11.23 7.57 14.52
C ASP A 32 -10.29 6.53 13.89
N VAL A 33 -9.21 6.97 13.23
CA VAL A 33 -8.16 6.08 12.71
C VAL A 33 -7.41 5.40 13.86
N LEU A 34 -6.99 6.15 14.88
CA LEU A 34 -6.32 5.62 16.07
C LEU A 34 -7.27 4.76 16.92
N PHE A 35 -8.56 5.08 16.95
CA PHE A 35 -9.60 4.31 17.63
C PHE A 35 -9.87 3.00 16.89
N LYS A 36 -9.92 3.00 15.55
CA LYS A 36 -10.00 1.78 14.73
C LYS A 36 -8.76 0.90 14.85
N ALA A 37 -7.57 1.51 14.91
CA ALA A 37 -6.34 0.78 15.19
C ALA A 37 -6.37 0.11 16.58
N LYS A 38 -7.03 0.74 17.57
CA LYS A 38 -7.20 0.21 18.94
C LYS A 38 -8.42 -0.71 19.13
N SER A 39 -9.47 -0.61 18.32
CA SER A 39 -10.73 -1.36 18.47
C SER A 39 -10.60 -2.84 18.09
N GLY A 40 -9.48 -3.23 17.48
CA GLY A 40 -9.23 -4.60 17.04
C GLY A 40 -9.78 -4.92 15.66
N ASP A 41 -10.23 -3.91 14.91
CA ASP A 41 -10.74 -4.04 13.55
C ASP A 41 -9.66 -4.52 12.57
N ASN A 42 -10.11 -5.26 11.55
CA ASN A 42 -9.26 -5.72 10.45
C ASN A 42 -8.93 -4.54 9.54
N PHE A 43 -7.70 -4.52 8.99
CA PHE A 43 -7.31 -3.56 7.96
C PHE A 43 -7.58 -4.16 6.58
N ASP A 44 -7.74 -3.32 5.56
CA ASP A 44 -7.81 -3.79 4.18
C ASP A 44 -6.40 -4.14 3.69
N ILE A 45 -5.42 -3.28 3.99
CA ILE A 45 -4.08 -3.34 3.39
C ILE A 45 -3.00 -3.40 4.47
N PHE A 46 -2.13 -4.39 4.38
CA PHE A 46 -0.79 -4.34 4.97
C PHE A 46 0.16 -3.69 3.96
N LEU A 47 0.72 -2.51 4.28
CA LEU A 47 1.62 -1.81 3.36
C LEU A 47 3.09 -2.14 3.69
N SER A 48 3.62 -3.16 3.01
CA SER A 48 5.04 -3.54 3.08
C SER A 48 5.88 -2.53 2.31
N HIS A 49 6.87 -1.92 2.97
CA HIS A 49 7.65 -0.82 2.40
C HIS A 49 9.03 -0.69 3.06
N ARG A 50 9.90 0.12 2.45
CA ARG A 50 11.19 0.47 3.04
C ARG A 50 11.02 1.71 3.91
N TYR A 51 11.45 1.64 5.17
CA TYR A 51 11.36 2.78 6.09
C TYR A 51 12.07 4.06 5.58
N LEU A 52 13.13 3.91 4.77
CA LEU A 52 13.83 5.04 4.15
C LEU A 52 12.95 5.83 3.16
N ASP A 53 11.85 5.25 2.70
CA ASP A 53 10.85 5.87 1.83
C ASP A 53 9.63 6.39 2.61
N SER A 54 9.75 6.58 3.93
CA SER A 54 8.62 6.91 4.82
C SER A 54 7.82 8.14 4.37
N GLU A 55 8.46 9.18 3.84
CA GLU A 55 7.78 10.36 3.29
C GLU A 55 6.81 9.99 2.14
N TYR A 56 7.27 9.18 1.20
CA TYR A 56 6.46 8.72 0.06
C TYR A 56 5.37 7.75 0.50
N VAL A 57 5.69 6.89 1.46
CA VAL A 57 4.77 5.91 2.02
C VAL A 57 3.61 6.59 2.76
N LEU A 58 3.86 7.71 3.44
CA LEU A 58 2.79 8.54 4.03
C LEU A 58 1.86 9.13 2.97
N GLY A 59 2.41 9.58 1.85
CA GLY A 59 1.63 10.02 0.69
C GLY A 59 0.78 8.89 0.14
N LEU A 60 1.37 7.69 0.00
CA LEU A 60 0.68 6.51 -0.53
C LEU A 60 -0.45 6.05 0.40
N LYS A 61 -0.23 6.03 1.72
CA LYS A 61 -1.29 5.77 2.71
C LYS A 61 -2.45 6.74 2.52
N THR A 62 -2.15 8.03 2.38
CA THR A 62 -3.18 9.06 2.18
C THR A 62 -4.00 8.82 0.92
N GLU A 63 -3.35 8.51 -0.20
CA GLU A 63 -4.03 8.16 -1.45
C GLU A 63 -4.96 6.96 -1.26
N LEU A 64 -4.45 5.86 -0.69
CA LEU A 64 -5.24 4.65 -0.44
C LEU A 64 -6.45 4.91 0.48
N GLU A 65 -6.28 5.73 1.52
CA GLU A 65 -7.37 6.15 2.41
C GLU A 65 -8.42 7.03 1.71
N ASN A 66 -8.01 7.87 0.75
CA ASN A 66 -8.93 8.63 -0.09
C ASN A 66 -9.83 7.68 -0.93
N PHE A 67 -9.31 6.51 -1.31
CA PHE A 67 -10.07 5.41 -1.91
C PHE A 67 -10.82 4.52 -0.89
N LYS A 68 -10.98 5.00 0.35
CA LYS A 68 -11.73 4.35 1.44
C LYS A 68 -11.14 3.01 1.90
N CYS A 69 -9.85 2.78 1.65
CA CYS A 69 -9.14 1.62 2.18
C CYS A 69 -8.55 1.95 3.56
N SER A 70 -8.62 1.00 4.49
CA SER A 70 -7.87 1.06 5.75
C SER A 70 -6.45 0.48 5.55
N VAL A 71 -5.43 1.24 5.94
CA VAL A 71 -4.02 0.92 5.65
C VAL A 71 -3.22 0.80 6.95
N PHE A 72 -2.66 -0.38 7.17
CA PHE A 72 -1.73 -0.66 8.26
C PHE A 72 -0.28 -0.35 7.85
N ILE A 73 0.42 0.38 8.71
CA ILE A 73 1.86 0.68 8.60
C ILE A 73 2.50 0.44 9.96
N ASP A 74 3.47 -0.48 10.00
CA ASP A 74 4.13 -0.96 11.22
C ASP A 74 4.68 0.19 12.09
N TRP A 75 5.33 1.19 11.48
CA TRP A 75 5.99 2.25 12.22
C TRP A 75 5.09 3.40 12.68
N ILE A 76 3.90 3.51 12.10
CA ILE A 76 2.88 4.45 12.54
C ILE A 76 2.15 3.86 13.74
N GLU A 77 1.74 2.60 13.62
CA GLU A 77 0.92 1.96 14.66
C GLU A 77 1.74 1.47 15.85
N GLU A 78 3.01 1.09 15.65
CA GLU A 78 3.94 0.75 16.73
C GLU A 78 5.27 1.50 16.61
N PRO A 79 5.32 2.80 16.98
CA PRO A 79 6.53 3.61 16.91
C PRO A 79 7.66 3.11 17.81
N ALA A 80 7.32 2.46 18.93
CA ALA A 80 8.25 1.94 19.92
C ALA A 80 9.10 0.76 19.41
N TYR A 81 8.76 0.23 18.24
CA TYR A 81 9.35 -0.98 17.72
C TYR A 81 10.67 -0.76 16.99
N ASN A 82 11.71 -1.50 17.40
CA ASN A 82 13.03 -1.41 16.78
C ASN A 82 13.15 -2.32 15.55
N ARG A 83 12.93 -1.76 14.36
CA ARG A 83 12.94 -2.48 13.06
C ARG A 83 14.29 -3.04 12.64
N SER A 84 15.38 -2.58 13.28
CA SER A 84 16.72 -3.12 13.03
C SER A 84 16.93 -4.47 13.73
N GLN A 85 16.08 -4.81 14.71
CA GLN A 85 16.17 -6.06 15.44
C GLN A 85 15.19 -7.08 14.88
N VAL A 86 15.73 -8.12 14.25
CA VAL A 86 14.97 -9.30 13.81
C VAL A 86 14.81 -10.24 15.00
N SER A 87 13.73 -10.07 15.76
CA SER A 87 13.38 -10.94 16.89
C SER A 87 12.20 -11.87 16.56
N ARG A 88 12.00 -12.93 17.36
CA ARG A 88 10.88 -13.86 17.18
C ARG A 88 9.55 -13.16 17.49
N GLU A 89 9.52 -12.44 18.59
CA GLU A 89 8.36 -11.68 19.09
C GLU A 89 7.93 -10.66 18.03
N THR A 90 8.92 -10.03 17.42
CA THR A 90 8.78 -9.09 16.32
C THR A 90 8.13 -9.76 15.09
N ALA A 91 8.65 -10.91 14.68
CA ALA A 91 8.06 -11.67 13.59
C ALA A 91 6.64 -12.17 13.92
N GLU A 92 6.36 -12.59 15.16
CA GLU A 92 5.04 -13.06 15.59
C GLU A 92 4.00 -11.94 15.55
N TRP A 93 4.37 -10.74 15.97
CA TRP A 93 3.49 -9.57 15.89
C TRP A 93 3.21 -9.17 14.43
N LEU A 94 4.23 -9.10 13.57
CA LEU A 94 4.02 -8.82 12.14
C LEU A 94 3.13 -9.89 11.48
N ARG A 95 3.32 -11.17 11.81
CA ARG A 95 2.44 -12.25 11.33
C ARG A 95 0.99 -12.04 11.75
N TYR A 96 0.76 -11.63 13.00
CA TYR A 96 -0.57 -11.32 13.50
C TYR A 96 -1.21 -10.16 12.74
N MET A 97 -0.47 -9.08 12.49
CA MET A 97 -0.98 -7.93 11.75
C MET A 97 -1.23 -8.23 10.28
N ILE A 98 -0.33 -8.96 9.60
CA ILE A 98 -0.55 -9.41 8.23
C ILE A 98 -1.83 -10.22 8.13
N LYS A 99 -2.08 -11.14 9.07
CA LYS A 99 -3.33 -11.95 9.11
C LYS A 99 -4.60 -11.13 9.29
N LYS A 100 -4.51 -9.99 9.96
CA LYS A 100 -5.64 -9.04 10.13
C LYS A 100 -5.87 -8.15 8.93
N CYS A 101 -4.98 -8.18 7.94
CA CYS A 101 -5.14 -7.46 6.68
C CYS A 101 -5.79 -8.36 5.62
N ARG A 102 -6.56 -7.78 4.69
CA ARG A 102 -7.18 -8.52 3.58
C ARG A 102 -6.23 -8.77 2.42
N CYS A 103 -5.26 -7.88 2.24
CA CYS A 103 -4.19 -8.03 1.26
C CYS A 103 -2.87 -7.44 1.77
N LEU A 104 -1.79 -7.74 1.05
CA LEU A 104 -0.51 -7.07 1.19
C LEU A 104 -0.22 -6.24 -0.07
N LEU A 105 0.08 -4.97 0.12
CA LEU A 105 0.64 -4.12 -0.94
C LEU A 105 2.14 -3.97 -0.72
N TYR A 106 2.91 -4.33 -1.75
CA TYR A 106 4.36 -4.30 -1.73
C TYR A 106 4.86 -3.02 -2.42
N ALA A 107 5.06 -1.98 -1.63
CA ALA A 107 5.53 -0.68 -2.12
C ALA A 107 7.03 -0.73 -2.42
N ILE A 108 7.38 -0.78 -3.71
CA ILE A 108 8.75 -0.93 -4.18
C ILE A 108 9.30 0.38 -4.74
N SER A 109 10.50 0.75 -4.27
CA SER A 109 11.33 1.83 -4.79
C SER A 109 12.77 1.31 -5.01
N ILE A 110 13.66 2.20 -5.46
CA ILE A 110 15.10 1.90 -5.57
C ILE A 110 15.75 1.51 -4.22
N ASN A 111 15.16 1.90 -3.09
CA ASN A 111 15.68 1.61 -1.74
C ASN A 111 15.18 0.27 -1.19
N SER A 112 14.20 -0.37 -1.82
CA SER A 112 13.57 -1.60 -1.33
C SER A 112 14.46 -2.85 -1.29
N PRO A 113 15.38 -3.11 -2.26
CA PRO A 113 16.18 -4.34 -2.29
C PRO A 113 17.03 -4.59 -1.04
N GLU A 114 17.40 -3.54 -0.31
CA GLU A 114 18.19 -3.65 0.93
C GLU A 114 17.35 -4.03 2.17
N SER A 115 16.03 -4.11 2.04
CA SER A 115 15.15 -4.46 3.16
C SER A 115 15.21 -5.96 3.46
N LYS A 116 15.56 -6.31 4.70
CA LYS A 116 15.49 -7.71 5.18
C LYS A 116 14.05 -8.19 5.43
N TRP A 117 13.16 -7.26 5.79
CA TRP A 117 11.79 -7.58 6.17
C TRP A 117 10.86 -7.72 4.98
N MET A 118 10.95 -6.84 3.99
CA MET A 118 9.98 -6.81 2.88
C MET A 118 9.89 -8.16 2.14
N PRO A 119 10.98 -8.83 1.73
CA PRO A 119 10.86 -10.14 1.07
C PRO A 119 10.24 -11.22 1.98
N TRP A 120 10.48 -11.14 3.29
CA TRP A 120 9.87 -12.04 4.27
C TRP A 120 8.37 -11.77 4.46
N GLU A 121 7.98 -10.49 4.56
CA GLU A 121 6.57 -10.06 4.63
C GLU A 121 5.82 -10.48 3.37
N LEU A 122 6.44 -10.30 2.20
CA LEU A 122 5.90 -10.75 0.92
C LEU A 122 5.61 -12.25 0.93
N GLY A 123 6.61 -13.08 1.23
CA GLY A 123 6.44 -14.53 1.23
C GLY A 123 5.40 -15.01 2.25
N TYR A 124 5.34 -14.38 3.43
CA TYR A 124 4.33 -14.70 4.43
C TYR A 124 2.93 -14.26 3.99
N GLY A 125 2.78 -13.03 3.51
CA GLY A 125 1.50 -12.48 3.05
C GLY A 125 0.93 -13.24 1.85
N ASP A 126 1.78 -13.60 0.90
CA ASP A 126 1.39 -14.45 -0.24
C ASP A 126 0.89 -15.82 0.23
N GLY A 127 1.64 -16.47 1.13
CA GLY A 127 1.27 -17.78 1.66
C GLY A 127 -0.01 -17.81 2.53
N ILE A 128 -0.40 -16.68 3.14
CA ILE A 128 -1.63 -16.60 3.97
C ILE A 128 -2.84 -16.19 3.13
N HIS A 129 -2.69 -15.18 2.26
CA HIS A 129 -3.83 -14.53 1.60
C HIS A 129 -3.95 -14.88 0.11
N GLY A 130 -2.85 -15.14 -0.58
CA GLY A 130 -2.79 -15.14 -2.05
C GLY A 130 -3.23 -13.82 -2.68
N ARG A 131 -3.24 -12.74 -1.90
CA ARG A 131 -3.68 -11.39 -2.28
C ARG A 131 -2.55 -10.42 -2.04
N VAL A 132 -1.60 -10.44 -2.96
CA VAL A 132 -0.47 -9.52 -2.99
C VAL A 132 -0.46 -8.76 -4.31
N ALA A 133 -0.20 -7.46 -4.24
CA ALA A 133 0.04 -6.64 -5.42
C ALA A 133 1.21 -5.69 -5.19
N ILE A 134 1.95 -5.40 -6.25
CA ILE A 134 3.08 -4.48 -6.25
C ILE A 134 2.58 -3.05 -6.40
N VAL A 135 3.17 -2.13 -5.65
CA VAL A 135 2.96 -0.69 -5.81
C VAL A 135 4.31 -0.05 -6.15
N PRO A 136 4.63 0.12 -7.43
CA PRO A 136 5.86 0.80 -7.82
C PRO A 136 5.79 2.29 -7.43
N ILE A 137 6.76 2.74 -6.65
CA ILE A 137 6.99 4.15 -6.33
C ILE A 137 8.16 4.64 -7.20
N SER A 138 7.84 5.38 -8.25
CA SER A 138 8.82 5.84 -9.24
C SER A 138 9.45 7.19 -8.87
N ASP A 139 10.76 7.31 -9.06
CA ASP A 139 11.50 8.59 -9.03
C ASP A 139 11.14 9.51 -10.22
N GLN A 140 10.72 8.93 -11.35
CA GLN A 140 10.44 9.67 -12.58
C GLN A 140 8.96 10.03 -12.70
N VAL A 141 8.69 11.29 -13.06
CA VAL A 141 7.36 11.84 -13.38
C VAL A 141 6.74 11.14 -14.60
N THR A 142 7.58 10.67 -15.53
CA THR A 142 7.15 9.94 -16.72
C THR A 142 6.99 8.47 -16.37
N ILE A 143 5.80 8.14 -15.89
CA ILE A 143 5.35 6.80 -15.57
C ILE A 143 5.41 5.94 -16.84
N SER A 144 6.17 4.86 -16.85
CA SER A 144 5.84 3.74 -17.73
C SER A 144 4.50 3.19 -17.24
N GLU A 145 3.46 3.17 -18.08
CA GLU A 145 2.13 2.63 -17.70
C GLU A 145 2.16 1.12 -17.35
N TYR A 146 3.33 0.51 -17.52
CA TYR A 146 3.63 -0.88 -17.32
C TYR A 146 4.77 -1.06 -16.31
N TYR A 147 4.54 -1.89 -15.30
CA TYR A 147 5.57 -2.40 -14.40
C TYR A 147 6.00 -3.79 -14.91
N LYS A 148 7.23 -3.90 -15.40
CA LYS A 148 7.74 -5.16 -15.97
C LYS A 148 8.11 -6.21 -14.90
N GLY A 149 8.11 -5.84 -13.61
CA GLY A 149 8.62 -6.71 -12.55
C GLY A 149 10.15 -6.82 -12.55
N GLN A 150 10.75 -6.99 -11.38
CA GLN A 150 12.13 -7.47 -11.24
C GLN A 150 12.09 -8.86 -10.58
N GLU A 151 12.77 -9.83 -11.18
CA GLU A 151 12.89 -11.20 -10.64
C GLU A 151 11.52 -11.80 -10.27
N TYR A 152 11.36 -12.29 -9.04
CA TYR A 152 10.12 -12.91 -8.55
C TYR A 152 8.97 -11.91 -8.37
N LEU A 153 9.23 -10.59 -8.32
CA LEU A 153 8.17 -9.59 -8.16
C LEU A 153 7.30 -9.48 -9.42
N GLY A 154 7.79 -9.92 -10.58
CA GLY A 154 7.01 -10.01 -11.81
C GLY A 154 5.91 -11.08 -11.80
N LEU A 155 5.86 -11.93 -10.76
CA LEU A 155 4.79 -12.91 -10.57
C LEU A 155 3.50 -12.27 -10.04
N TYR A 156 3.58 -11.06 -9.50
CA TYR A 156 2.48 -10.39 -8.82
C TYR A 156 1.87 -9.30 -9.71
N PRO A 157 0.54 -9.10 -9.64
CA PRO A 157 -0.08 -7.97 -10.31
C PRO A 157 0.38 -6.64 -9.66
N TYR A 158 0.16 -5.53 -10.35
CA TYR A 158 0.54 -4.20 -9.88
C TYR A 158 -0.64 -3.23 -9.81
N VAL A 159 -0.58 -2.30 -8.85
CA VAL A 159 -1.63 -1.31 -8.62
C VAL A 159 -1.36 -0.04 -9.41
N THR A 160 -2.39 0.46 -10.07
CA THR A 160 -2.38 1.77 -10.75
C THR A 160 -3.61 2.59 -10.40
N LYS A 161 -3.52 3.90 -10.58
CA LYS A 161 -4.64 4.84 -10.54
C LYS A 161 -5.09 5.22 -11.96
N ALA A 162 -6.39 5.21 -12.22
CA ALA A 162 -6.95 5.70 -13.47
C ALA A 162 -8.39 6.19 -13.29
N LEU A 163 -8.79 7.15 -14.13
CA LEU A 163 -10.17 7.62 -14.20
C LEU A 163 -11.09 6.50 -14.66
N SER A 164 -12.22 6.35 -13.97
CA SER A 164 -13.31 5.51 -14.43
C SER A 164 -14.14 6.21 -15.51
N ARG A 165 -15.05 5.46 -16.16
CA ARG A 165 -16.05 6.01 -17.09
C ARG A 165 -16.97 7.06 -16.46
N ALA A 166 -17.06 7.10 -15.13
CA ALA A 166 -17.85 8.06 -14.36
C ALA A 166 -17.03 9.30 -13.93
N ASN A 167 -15.83 9.50 -14.48
CA ASN A 167 -14.92 10.61 -14.16
C ASN A 167 -14.55 10.71 -12.66
N ASN A 168 -14.50 9.58 -11.97
CA ASN A 168 -13.87 9.48 -10.66
C ASN A 168 -12.61 8.63 -10.74
N ASP A 169 -11.56 9.03 -10.02
CA ASP A 169 -10.36 8.20 -9.90
C ASP A 169 -10.72 6.87 -9.24
N GLN A 170 -10.09 5.80 -9.72
CA GLN A 170 -10.20 4.46 -9.15
C GLN A 170 -8.83 3.78 -9.15
N LEU A 171 -8.68 2.84 -8.21
CA LEU A 171 -7.55 1.93 -8.17
C LEU A 171 -7.85 0.66 -8.95
N TRP A 172 -6.84 0.18 -9.67
CA TRP A 172 -6.90 -1.00 -10.52
C TRP A 172 -5.75 -1.93 -10.18
N VAL A 173 -6.01 -3.24 -10.20
CA VAL A 173 -5.01 -4.29 -10.06
C VAL A 173 -4.82 -4.93 -11.43
N ASN A 174 -3.58 -4.89 -11.94
CA ASN A 174 -3.25 -5.25 -13.31
C ASN A 174 -2.26 -6.40 -13.33
N GLU A 175 -2.55 -7.45 -14.09
CA GLU A 175 -1.55 -8.46 -14.48
C GLU A 175 -0.84 -8.04 -15.78
N THR A 176 -1.61 -7.46 -16.70
CA THR A 176 -1.13 -6.88 -17.96
C THR A 176 -1.94 -5.62 -18.26
N GLU A 177 -1.59 -4.90 -19.33
CA GLU A 177 -2.33 -3.72 -19.79
C GLU A 177 -3.81 -4.00 -20.06
N ASN A 178 -4.13 -5.18 -20.60
CA ASN A 178 -5.49 -5.59 -20.95
C ASN A 178 -6.11 -6.56 -19.93
N LYS A 179 -5.40 -6.96 -18.87
CA LYS A 179 -5.90 -7.91 -17.86
C LYS A 179 -5.89 -7.26 -16.48
N TYR A 180 -7.05 -6.78 -16.05
CA TYR A 180 -7.17 -5.98 -14.84
C TYR A 180 -8.52 -6.16 -14.13
N VAL A 181 -8.60 -5.71 -12.88
CA VAL A 181 -9.81 -5.67 -12.07
C VAL A 181 -9.81 -4.42 -11.18
N ASN A 182 -10.98 -3.94 -10.82
CA ASN A 182 -11.10 -2.86 -9.85
C ASN A 182 -10.55 -3.31 -8.49
N PHE A 183 -9.78 -2.45 -7.80
CA PHE A 183 -9.14 -2.78 -6.53
C PHE A 183 -10.14 -3.23 -5.45
N SER A 184 -11.31 -2.59 -5.37
CA SER A 184 -12.33 -2.95 -4.37
C SER A 184 -12.97 -4.32 -4.63
N ALA A 185 -13.05 -4.74 -5.90
CA ALA A 185 -13.49 -6.06 -6.30
C ALA A 185 -12.39 -7.10 -6.03
N TRP A 186 -11.13 -6.75 -6.28
CA TRP A 186 -9.98 -7.59 -5.95
C TRP A 186 -9.88 -7.90 -4.45
N LEU A 187 -10.09 -6.90 -3.58
CA LEU A 187 -10.18 -7.09 -2.14
C LEU A 187 -11.32 -8.03 -1.71
N LYS A 188 -12.36 -8.19 -2.53
CA LYS A 188 -13.49 -9.12 -2.30
C LYS A 188 -13.25 -10.50 -2.90
N GLY A 189 -12.11 -10.72 -3.55
CA GLY A 189 -11.70 -12.02 -4.08
C GLY A 189 -11.82 -12.16 -5.60
N GLU A 190 -12.22 -11.12 -6.33
CA GLU A 190 -12.22 -11.16 -7.79
C GLU A 190 -10.79 -11.09 -8.36
N ASN A 191 -10.53 -11.79 -9.47
CA ASN A 191 -9.23 -11.79 -10.13
C ASN A 191 -9.26 -10.89 -11.38
N PRO A 192 -8.11 -10.34 -11.81
CA PRO A 192 -7.96 -9.69 -13.11
C PRO A 192 -8.52 -10.54 -14.26
N THR A 193 -9.37 -9.94 -15.09
CA THR A 193 -9.93 -10.55 -16.30
C THR A 193 -9.45 -9.81 -17.53
N GLU A 194 -9.43 -10.48 -18.68
CA GLU A 194 -9.11 -9.82 -19.95
C GLU A 194 -10.24 -8.88 -20.38
N HIS A 195 -9.85 -7.66 -20.77
CA HIS A 195 -10.73 -6.63 -21.33
C HIS A 195 -10.28 -6.37 -22.77
N MET A 196 -11.21 -6.45 -23.71
CA MET A 196 -10.94 -6.08 -25.10
C MET A 196 -10.81 -4.55 -25.19
N VAL A 197 -9.73 -4.11 -25.86
CA VAL A 197 -9.44 -2.69 -26.14
C VAL A 197 -10.45 -2.13 -27.14
#